data_AF-A0A1G3V4S8-F1
#
_entry.id   AF-A0A1G3V4S8-F1
#
_cell.length_a   1.000
_cell.length_b   1.000
_cell.length_c   1.000
_cell.angle_alpha   90.00
_cell.angle_beta   90.00
_cell.angle_gamma   90.00
#
_symmetry.space_group_name_H-M   'P 1'
#
loop_
_entity.id
_entity.type
_entity.pdbx_description
1 polymer ?
#
loop_
_entity_poly.entity_id
_entity_poly.type
_entity_poly.pdbx_seq_one_letter_code
_entity_poly.pdbx_strand_id
1 'polypeptide(L)' 'MPHHGKPRSSHWLTEAALNAHCQEHLIRWSCPREIEFRSDLPCTLVGKVAFNTLEQQEIAKLRAEGKYCGG' A
#
# COMPACT_ATOMS: atom_id res chain seq x y z
N MET A 1 -5.47 -30.57 -29.30
CA MET A 1 -5.85 -30.83 -27.90
C MET A 1 -6.02 -29.49 -27.19
N PRO A 2 -7.03 -29.30 -26.35
CA PRO A 2 -7.45 -27.99 -25.87
C PRO A 2 -6.45 -27.44 -24.84
N HIS A 3 -6.02 -26.19 -25.03
CA HIS A 3 -5.27 -25.45 -24.01
C HIS A 3 -6.25 -25.01 -22.91
N HIS A 4 -6.37 -25.84 -21.87
CA HIS A 4 -7.04 -25.45 -20.64
C HIS A 4 -6.30 -24.26 -20.02
N GLY A 5 -7.01 -23.14 -19.89
CA GLY A 5 -6.51 -21.92 -19.26
C GLY A 5 -5.99 -22.17 -17.85
N LYS A 6 -4.72 -21.84 -17.62
CA LYS A 6 -4.24 -21.54 -16.27
C LYS A 6 -4.88 -20.22 -15.83
N PRO A 7 -5.32 -20.09 -14.57
CA PRO A 7 -5.59 -18.77 -14.03
C PRO A 7 -4.28 -17.98 -14.09
N ARG A 8 -4.31 -16.73 -14.59
CA ARG A 8 -3.21 -15.77 -14.35
C ARG A 8 -3.15 -15.53 -12.85
N SER A 9 -2.40 -16.35 -12.14
CA SER A 9 -2.33 -16.31 -10.68
C SER A 9 -1.61 -15.03 -10.25
N SER A 10 -2.41 -14.08 -9.78
CA SER A 10 -2.04 -12.81 -9.17
C SER A 10 -1.22 -12.96 -7.88
N HIS A 11 -0.05 -13.57 -7.95
CA HIS A 11 0.79 -13.83 -6.78
C HIS A 11 1.37 -12.54 -6.16
N TRP A 12 1.42 -11.46 -6.94
CA TRP A 12 1.94 -10.15 -6.55
C TRP A 12 0.94 -9.28 -5.76
N LEU A 13 -0.31 -9.72 -5.57
CA LEU A 13 -1.33 -8.98 -4.83
C LEU A 13 -1.32 -9.22 -3.31
N THR A 14 -0.33 -9.97 -2.80
CA THR A 14 -0.19 -10.18 -1.36
C THR A 14 0.86 -9.24 -0.79
N GLU A 15 0.65 -8.78 0.44
CA GLU A 15 1.63 -7.97 1.18
C GLU A 15 2.99 -8.67 1.26
N ALA A 16 3.00 -9.98 1.55
CA ALA A 16 4.22 -10.77 1.66
C ALA A 16 5.03 -10.80 0.36
N ALA A 17 4.37 -10.97 -0.79
CA ALA A 17 5.04 -10.96 -2.09
C ALA A 17 5.62 -9.58 -2.41
N LEU A 18 4.90 -8.50 -2.09
CA LEU A 18 5.36 -7.13 -2.32
C LEU A 18 6.55 -6.80 -1.40
N ASN A 19 6.48 -7.21 -0.13
CA ASN A 19 7.56 -7.01 0.83
C ASN A 19 8.82 -7.80 0.45
N ALA A 20 8.68 -9.08 0.04
CA ALA A 20 9.81 -9.88 -0.43
C ALA A 20 10.50 -9.23 -1.65
N HIS A 21 9.70 -8.75 -2.61
CA HIS A 21 10.21 -8.02 -3.77
C HIS A 21 10.94 -6.73 -3.38
N CYS A 22 10.37 -5.94 -2.45
CA CYS A 22 11.02 -4.73 -1.94
C CYS A 22 12.34 -5.06 -1.23
N GLN A 23 12.43 -6.14 -0.46
CA GLN A 23 13.67 -6.52 0.25
C GLN A 23 14.79 -6.97 -0.69
N GLU A 24 14.44 -7.55 -1.84
CA GLU A 24 15.41 -7.95 -2.87
C GLU A 24 15.95 -6.75 -3.66
N HIS A 25 15.11 -5.75 -3.93
CA HIS A 25 15.44 -4.65 -4.85
C HIS A 25 15.70 -3.29 -4.18
N LEU A 26 15.29 -3.10 -2.93
CA LEU A 26 15.43 -1.83 -2.20
C LEU A 26 16.36 -2.00 -1.00
N ILE A 27 17.01 -0.90 -0.62
CA ILE A 27 17.73 -0.85 0.65
C ILE A 27 16.74 -0.97 1.83
N ARG A 28 17.21 -1.47 2.97
CA ARG A 28 16.37 -1.74 4.16
C ARG A 28 15.51 -0.55 4.57
N TRP A 29 16.04 0.66 4.48
CA TRP A 29 15.35 1.91 4.88
C TRP A 29 14.29 2.38 3.87
N SER A 30 14.33 1.87 2.65
CA SER A 30 13.36 2.16 1.59
C SER A 30 12.26 1.10 1.49
N CYS A 31 12.38 -0.01 2.23
CA CYS A 31 11.30 -0.99 2.34
C CYS A 31 10.11 -0.38 3.09
N PRO A 32 8.87 -0.55 2.59
CA PRO A 32 7.68 -0.03 3.26
C PRO A 32 7.50 -0.71 4.63
N ARG A 33 7.01 0.04 5.61
CA ARG A 33 6.68 -0.51 6.94
C ARG A 33 5.33 -1.23 6.94
N GLU A 34 4.36 -0.64 6.26
CA GLU A 34 2.99 -1.14 6.13
C GLU A 34 2.56 -0.94 4.68
N ILE A 35 1.75 -1.87 4.17
CA ILE A 35 1.22 -1.83 2.80
C ILE A 35 -0.30 -1.95 2.92
N GLU A 36 -1.02 -0.94 2.42
CA GLU A 36 -2.47 -0.96 2.41
C GLU A 36 -2.99 -1.04 0.97
N PHE A 37 -3.80 -2.06 0.70
CA PHE A 37 -4.48 -2.20 -0.58
C PHE A 37 -5.81 -1.45 -0.52
N ARG A 38 -5.94 -0.39 -1.30
CA ARG A 38 -7.18 0.39 -1.46
C ARG A 38 -7.75 0.21 -2.86
N SER A 39 -9.07 0.23 -2.98
CA SER A 39 -9.74 0.24 -4.28
C SER A 39 -9.51 1.56 -5.01
N ASP A 40 -9.49 2.67 -4.26
CA ASP A 40 -9.45 4.03 -4.78
C ASP A 40 -8.60 4.93 -3.89
N LEU A 41 -7.92 5.90 -4.52
CA LEU A 41 -7.16 6.94 -3.81
C LEU A 41 -7.94 8.26 -3.83
N PRO A 42 -7.93 9.02 -2.73
CA PRO A 42 -8.52 10.36 -2.74
C PRO A 42 -7.74 11.21 -3.73
N CYS A 43 -8.49 11.90 -4.58
CA CYS A 43 -7.94 12.78 -5.60
C CYS A 43 -8.33 14.23 -5.32
N THR A 44 -7.47 15.16 -5.70
CA THR A 44 -7.73 16.60 -5.74
C THR A 44 -8.71 16.92 -6.89
N LEU A 45 -9.22 18.14 -6.93
CA LEU A 45 -10.14 18.61 -7.99
C LEU A 45 -9.57 18.47 -9.41
N VAL A 46 -8.24 18.43 -9.54
CA VAL A 46 -7.53 18.24 -10.82
C VAL A 46 -7.07 16.79 -11.04
N GLY A 47 -7.58 15.83 -10.26
CA GLY A 47 -7.31 14.40 -10.44
C GLY A 47 -5.97 13.89 -9.92
N LYS A 48 -5.20 14.70 -9.17
CA LYS A 48 -3.94 14.26 -8.53
C LYS A 48 -4.21 13.61 -7.19
N VAL A 49 -3.37 12.66 -6.74
CA VAL A 49 -3.48 12.05 -5.40
C VAL A 49 -3.45 13.13 -4.32
N ALA A 50 -4.44 13.12 -3.43
CA ALA A 50 -4.58 14.04 -2.32
C ALA A 50 -3.84 13.51 -1.08
N PHE A 51 -2.51 13.67 -1.08
CA PHE A 51 -1.64 13.18 0.00
C PHE A 51 -1.99 13.75 1.38
N ASN A 52 -2.40 15.02 1.46
CA ASN A 52 -2.78 15.65 2.73
C ASN A 52 -3.99 14.96 3.38
N THR A 53 -4.99 14.58 2.58
CA THR A 53 -6.15 13.82 3.08
C THR A 53 -5.74 12.44 3.57
N LEU A 54 -4.87 11.74 2.83
CA LEU A 54 -4.33 10.43 3.24
C LEU A 54 -3.57 10.51 4.56
N GLU A 55 -2.70 11.52 4.70
CA GLU A 55 -1.93 11.76 5.92
C GLU A 55 -2.85 12.05 7.11
N GLN A 56 -3.86 12.91 6.96
CA GLN A 56 -4.82 13.21 8.02
C GLN A 56 -5.60 11.97 8.48
N GLN A 57 -6.00 11.11 7.55
CA GLN A 57 -6.66 9.83 7.86
C GLN A 57 -5.76 8.92 8.70
N GLU A 58 -4.48 8.79 8.32
CA GLU A 58 -3.53 7.96 9.06
C GLU A 58 -3.22 8.57 10.43
N ILE A 59 -3.04 9.89 10.53
CA ILE A 59 -2.86 10.58 11.82
C ILE A 59 -4.07 10.34 12.73
N ALA A 60 -5.29 10.44 12.20
CA ALA A 60 -6.51 10.19 12.99
C ALA A 60 -6.57 8.75 13.51
N LYS A 61 -6.22 7.77 12.66
CA LYS A 61 -6.12 6.35 13.03
C LYS A 61 -5.06 6.14 14.13
N LEU A 62 -3.85 6.65 13.94
CA LEU A 62 -2.77 6.55 14.92
C LEU A 62 -3.12 7.24 16.25
N ARG A 63 -3.86 8.36 16.22
CA ARG A 63 -4.34 9.04 17.43
C ARG A 63 -5.39 8.21 18.16
N ALA A 64 -6.33 7.61 17.44
CA ALA A 64 -7.33 6.72 18.02
C ALA A 64 -6.70 5.48 18.66
N GLU A 65 -5.63 4.96 18.06
CA GLU A 65 -4.85 3.84 18.59
C GLU A 65 -3.86 4.25 19.71
N GLY A 66 -3.72 5.55 20.01
CA GLY A 66 -2.74 6.06 20.98
C GLY A 66 -1.27 5.91 20.53
N LYS A 67 -1.02 5.59 19.26
CA LYS A 67 0.30 5.38 18.65
C LYS A 67 0.87 6.63 17.99
N TYR A 68 0.06 7.68 17.86
CA TYR A 68 0.51 8.94 17.27
C TYR A 68 1.53 9.62 18.18
N CYS A 69 2.77 9.72 17.71
CA CYS A 69 3.89 10.33 18.43
C CYS A 69 4.22 11.77 17.99
N GLY A 70 3.36 12.40 17.17
CA GLY A 70 3.56 13.78 16.72
C GLY A 70 3.10 14.81 17.76
N GLY A 71 3.91 15.84 17.97
CA GLY A 71 3.61 17.00 18.82
C GLY A 71 2.76 18.06 18.14
#